data_AF-E2SF98-F1
#
_entry.id   AF-E2SF98-F1
#
_cell.length_a   1.000
_cell.length_b   1.000
_cell.length_c   1.000
_cell.angle_alpha   90.00
_cell.angle_beta   90.00
_cell.angle_gamma   90.00
#
_symmetry.space_group_name_H-M   'P 1'
#
loop_
_entity.id
_entity.type
_entity.pdbx_description
1 polymer ?
#
loop_
_entity_poly.entity_id
_entity_poly.type
_entity_poly.pdbx_seq_one_letter_code
_entity_poly.pdbx_strand_id
1 'polypeptide(L)'
;MRLGGDPQDLRADAQRVRAWADAVDDAAAHVLRTAGVEWRSSAADRFRDQLAERRRTAMAVADDVRRVADEIEALATTLEERQRTLQNLLDQAGRTIEEVQQAVADGAVDVMDAAQGFANDAVEKGQELVGQARDLAGGLGRLL
;
A
#
# COMPACT_ATOMS: atom_id res chain seq x y z
N MET A 1 -1.89 -2.05 -17.93
CA MET A 1 -2.49 -2.22 -16.59
C MET A 1 -3.92 -1.74 -16.68
N ARG A 2 -4.90 -2.63 -16.48
CA ARG A 2 -6.30 -2.24 -16.34
C ARG A 2 -6.52 -1.87 -14.88
N LEU A 3 -6.43 -0.58 -14.57
CA LEU A 3 -7.00 -0.03 -13.34
C LEU A 3 -8.52 -0.21 -13.49
N GLY A 4 -9.07 -1.17 -12.75
CA GLY A 4 -10.44 -1.69 -12.92
C GLY A 4 -10.56 -3.21 -12.88
N GLY A 5 -9.49 -3.91 -12.45
CA GLY A 5 -9.42 -5.38 -12.33
C GLY A 5 -10.36 -5.98 -11.29
N ASP A 6 -10.43 -7.31 -11.29
CA ASP A 6 -11.20 -8.13 -10.35
C ASP A 6 -10.90 -7.72 -8.88
N PRO A 7 -11.90 -7.60 -7.99
CA PRO A 7 -11.65 -7.40 -6.56
C PRO A 7 -10.59 -8.35 -5.96
N GLN A 8 -10.50 -9.58 -6.47
CA GLN A 8 -9.48 -10.55 -6.06
C GLN A 8 -8.06 -10.11 -6.45
N ASP A 9 -7.89 -9.51 -7.63
CA ASP A 9 -6.59 -8.99 -8.08
C ASP A 9 -6.14 -7.84 -7.17
N LEU A 10 -7.06 -6.92 -6.82
CA LEU A 10 -6.78 -5.82 -5.90
C LEU A 10 -6.37 -6.34 -4.51
N ARG A 11 -7.04 -7.39 -4.00
CA ARG A 11 -6.66 -8.02 -2.72
C ARG A 11 -5.31 -8.71 -2.79
N ALA A 12 -5.02 -9.39 -3.89
CA ALA A 12 -3.70 -9.97 -4.10
C ALA A 12 -2.62 -8.88 -4.13
N ASP A 13 -2.90 -7.73 -4.72
CA ASP A 13 -2.00 -6.57 -4.74
C ASP A 13 -1.80 -6.00 -3.33
N ALA A 14 -2.88 -5.79 -2.57
CA ALA A 14 -2.82 -5.35 -1.17
C ALA A 14 -1.96 -6.30 -0.31
N GLN A 15 -2.14 -7.62 -0.47
CA GLN A 15 -1.34 -8.62 0.24
C GLN A 15 0.16 -8.54 -0.13
N ARG A 16 0.49 -8.34 -1.41
CA ARG A 16 1.88 -8.16 -1.82
C ARG A 16 2.49 -6.89 -1.21
N VAL A 17 1.74 -5.80 -1.15
CA VAL A 17 2.18 -4.54 -0.54
C VAL A 17 2.41 -4.72 0.97
N ARG A 18 1.50 -5.40 1.70
CA ARG A 18 1.71 -5.73 3.12
C ARG A 18 2.97 -6.57 3.34
N ALA A 19 3.17 -7.59 2.50
CA ALA A 19 4.36 -8.44 2.59
C ALA A 19 5.66 -7.65 2.39
N TRP A 20 5.65 -6.59 1.57
CA TRP A 20 6.80 -5.69 1.44
C TRP A 20 7.04 -4.85 2.70
N ALA A 21 6.00 -4.31 3.32
CA ALA A 21 6.13 -3.60 4.60
C ALA A 21 6.72 -4.50 5.69
N ASP A 22 6.24 -5.73 5.79
CA ASP A 22 6.73 -6.70 6.77
C ASP A 22 8.20 -7.09 6.48
N ALA A 23 8.58 -7.23 5.21
CA ALA A 23 9.97 -7.47 4.83
C ALA A 23 10.91 -6.31 5.20
N VAL A 24 10.44 -5.05 5.12
CA VAL A 24 11.20 -3.86 5.54
C VAL A 24 11.41 -3.88 7.05
N ASP A 25 10.37 -4.18 7.83
CA ASP A 25 10.46 -4.29 9.29
C ASP A 25 11.40 -5.43 9.71
N ASP A 26 11.28 -6.59 9.07
CA ASP A 26 12.16 -7.74 9.32
C ASP A 26 13.62 -7.43 9.01
N ALA A 27 13.89 -6.74 7.89
CA ALA A 27 15.23 -6.30 7.51
C ALA A 27 15.79 -5.30 8.53
N ALA A 28 14.99 -4.30 8.95
CA ALA A 28 15.40 -3.33 9.97
C ALA A 28 15.70 -4.01 11.32
N ALA A 29 14.86 -4.95 11.74
CA ALA A 29 15.07 -5.75 12.95
C ALA A 29 16.32 -6.65 12.84
N HIS A 30 16.58 -7.22 11.66
CA HIS A 30 17.77 -8.02 11.41
C HIS A 30 19.05 -7.19 11.54
N VAL A 31 19.13 -6.02 10.90
CA VAL A 31 20.30 -5.14 10.99
C VAL A 31 20.62 -4.79 12.45
N LEU A 32 19.61 -4.53 13.27
CA LEU A 32 19.79 -4.23 14.69
C LEU A 32 20.37 -5.40 15.49
N ARG A 33 19.92 -6.62 15.19
CA ARG A 33 20.45 -7.83 15.85
C ARG A 33 21.90 -8.09 15.45
N THR A 34 22.25 -7.86 14.18
CA THR A 34 23.59 -8.15 13.66
C THR A 34 24.61 -7.05 13.92
N ALA A 35 24.17 -5.80 14.06
CA ALA A 35 25.04 -4.65 14.27
C ALA A 35 25.61 -4.56 15.70
N GLY A 36 25.77 -5.67 16.42
CA GLY A 36 26.23 -5.72 17.80
C GLY A 36 27.51 -4.92 18.02
N VAL A 37 27.38 -3.72 18.59
CA VAL A 37 28.51 -2.85 18.94
C VAL A 37 28.88 -3.09 20.39
N GLU A 38 29.83 -4.00 20.61
CA GLU A 38 30.30 -4.38 21.95
C GLU A 38 31.25 -3.34 22.57
N TRP A 39 31.88 -2.48 21.76
CA TRP A 39 32.79 -1.47 22.28
C TRP A 39 32.04 -0.25 22.85
N ARG A 40 32.54 0.28 23.98
CA ARG A 40 32.06 1.51 24.60
C ARG A 40 32.97 2.67 24.22
N SER A 41 32.53 3.49 23.27
CA SER A 41 33.17 4.75 22.91
C SER A 41 32.11 5.76 22.46
N SER A 42 32.46 7.04 22.43
CA SER A 42 31.58 8.07 21.86
C SER A 42 31.23 7.84 20.40
N ALA A 43 32.09 7.13 19.65
CA ALA A 43 31.80 6.68 18.29
C ALA A 43 30.73 5.57 18.27
N ALA A 44 30.81 4.60 19.20
CA ALA A 44 29.77 3.58 19.34
C ALA A 44 28.42 4.18 19.71
N ASP A 45 28.39 5.14 20.65
CA ASP A 45 27.14 5.79 21.07
C ASP A 45 26.47 6.51 19.88
N ARG A 46 27.24 7.30 19.11
CA ARG A 46 26.74 7.95 17.88
C ARG A 46 26.27 6.98 16.81
N PHE A 47 26.92 5.83 16.68
CA PHE A 47 26.49 4.80 15.75
C PHE A 47 25.16 4.18 16.18
N ARG A 48 25.00 3.85 17.48
CA ARG A 48 23.74 3.34 18.03
C ARG A 48 22.60 4.35 17.89
N ASP A 49 22.87 5.63 18.12
CA ASP A 49 21.88 6.70 17.93
C ASP A 49 21.44 6.81 16.46
N GLN A 50 22.39 6.82 15.51
CA GLN A 50 22.08 6.83 14.08
C GLN A 50 21.29 5.60 13.63
N LEU A 51 21.65 4.43 14.16
CA LEU A 51 20.95 3.18 13.86
C LEU A 51 19.52 3.19 14.43
N ALA A 52 19.33 3.71 15.63
CA ALA A 52 18.02 3.85 16.25
C ALA A 52 17.11 4.82 15.48
N GLU A 53 17.68 5.93 14.99
CA GLU A 53 16.95 6.89 14.15
C GLU A 53 16.49 6.25 12.84
N ARG A 54 17.41 5.56 12.14
CA ARG A 54 17.08 4.88 10.88
C ARG A 54 16.05 3.79 11.03
N ARG A 55 16.05 3.07 12.16
CA ARG A 55 14.95 2.13 12.47
C ARG A 55 13.63 2.87 12.54
N ARG A 56 13.54 3.99 13.26
CA ARG A 56 12.28 4.73 13.39
C ARG A 56 11.77 5.18 12.03
N THR A 57 12.65 5.67 11.16
CA THR A 57 12.28 6.01 9.78
C THR A 57 11.81 4.80 8.99
N ALA A 58 12.52 3.67 9.06
CA ALA A 58 12.12 2.45 8.34
C ALA A 58 10.75 1.92 8.79
N MET A 59 10.47 1.95 10.11
CA MET A 59 9.16 1.57 10.65
C MET A 59 8.06 2.53 10.20
N ALA A 60 8.33 3.84 10.14
CA ALA A 60 7.36 4.81 9.64
C ALA A 60 7.03 4.56 8.16
N VAL A 61 8.04 4.28 7.33
CA VAL A 61 7.85 3.89 5.93
C VAL A 61 7.03 2.60 5.83
N ALA A 62 7.32 1.59 6.65
CA ALA A 62 6.57 0.33 6.65
C ALA A 62 5.09 0.55 7.04
N ASP A 63 4.81 1.40 8.02
CA ASP A 63 3.44 1.76 8.41
C ASP A 63 2.69 2.52 7.32
N ASP A 64 3.37 3.42 6.60
CA ASP A 64 2.76 4.12 5.46
C ASP A 64 2.48 3.16 4.30
N VAL A 65 3.38 2.20 4.02
CA VAL A 65 3.13 1.13 3.02
C VAL A 65 1.95 0.25 3.43
N ARG A 66 1.80 -0.09 4.72
CA ARG A 66 0.62 -0.82 5.22
C ARG A 66 -0.66 -0.02 5.00
N ARG A 67 -0.64 1.29 5.22
CA ARG A 67 -1.79 2.17 4.98
C ARG A 67 -2.21 2.13 3.51
N VAL A 68 -1.26 2.17 2.58
CA VAL A 68 -1.55 2.01 1.14
C VAL A 68 -2.22 0.67 0.86
N ALA A 69 -1.76 -0.42 1.48
CA ALA A 69 -2.40 -1.73 1.31
C ALA A 69 -3.84 -1.77 1.83
N ASP A 70 -4.11 -1.10 2.96
CA ASP A 70 -5.46 -1.00 3.52
C ASP A 70 -6.40 -0.20 2.59
N GLU A 71 -5.89 0.85 1.94
CA GLU A 71 -6.65 1.62 0.96
C GLU A 71 -6.95 0.79 -0.31
N ILE A 72 -6.01 -0.04 -0.78
CA ILE A 72 -6.25 -0.99 -1.90
C ILE A 72 -7.36 -1.99 -1.51
N GLU A 73 -7.35 -2.51 -0.28
CA GLU A 73 -8.38 -3.44 0.21
C GLU A 73 -9.76 -2.77 0.30
N ALA A 74 -9.81 -1.49 0.69
CA ALA A 74 -11.04 -0.70 0.70
C ALA A 74 -11.61 -0.51 -0.71
N LEU A 75 -10.74 -0.29 -1.71
CA LEU A 75 -11.14 -0.22 -3.10
C LEU A 75 -11.71 -1.57 -3.59
N ALA A 76 -11.05 -2.69 -3.25
CA ALA A 76 -11.52 -4.03 -3.59
C ALA A 76 -12.91 -4.31 -3.02
N THR A 77 -13.12 -3.96 -1.74
CA THR A 77 -14.41 -4.11 -1.05
C THR A 77 -15.50 -3.28 -1.71
N THR A 78 -15.21 -2.00 -2.01
CA THR A 78 -16.14 -1.11 -2.71
C THR A 78 -16.54 -1.67 -4.08
N LEU A 79 -15.56 -2.18 -4.84
CA LEU A 79 -15.81 -2.77 -6.15
C LEU A 79 -16.69 -4.02 -6.06
N GLU A 80 -16.45 -4.89 -5.08
CA GLU A 80 -17.25 -6.09 -4.84
C GLU A 80 -18.69 -5.76 -4.44
N GLU A 81 -18.91 -4.82 -3.53
CA GLU A 81 -20.25 -4.38 -3.12
C GLU A 81 -21.07 -3.86 -4.30
N ARG A 82 -20.43 -3.10 -5.20
CA ARG A 82 -21.07 -2.57 -6.40
C ARG A 82 -21.34 -3.65 -7.44
N GLN A 83 -20.41 -4.56 -7.66
CA GLN A 83 -20.64 -5.73 -8.51
C GLN A 83 -21.81 -6.59 -8.00
N ARG A 84 -21.89 -6.81 -6.67
CA ARG A 84 -23.00 -7.53 -6.05
C ARG A 84 -24.33 -6.79 -6.21
N THR A 85 -24.32 -5.46 -6.09
CA THR A 85 -25.51 -4.63 -6.34
C THR A 85 -25.97 -4.77 -7.79
N LEU A 86 -25.05 -4.70 -8.75
CA LEU A 86 -25.35 -4.90 -10.17
C LEU A 86 -25.88 -6.31 -10.45
N GLN A 87 -25.30 -7.35 -9.84
CA GLN A 87 -25.80 -8.72 -9.96
C GLN A 87 -27.23 -8.85 -9.39
N ASN A 88 -27.49 -8.31 -8.20
CA ASN A 88 -28.82 -8.31 -7.61
C ASN A 88 -29.84 -7.55 -8.48
N LEU A 89 -29.42 -6.44 -9.09
CA LEU A 89 -30.25 -5.69 -10.03
C LEU A 89 -30.51 -6.50 -11.30
N LEU A 90 -29.50 -7.17 -11.87
CA LEU A 90 -29.67 -8.05 -13.02
C LEU A 90 -30.62 -9.22 -12.72
N ASP A 91 -30.50 -9.84 -11.55
CA ASP A 91 -31.39 -10.92 -11.11
C ASP A 91 -32.84 -10.43 -10.92
N GLN A 92 -33.03 -9.19 -10.44
CA GLN A 92 -34.34 -8.56 -10.31
C GLN A 92 -34.91 -8.05 -11.65
N ALA A 93 -34.03 -7.57 -12.53
CA ALA A 93 -34.33 -6.91 -13.79
C ALA A 93 -34.46 -7.88 -14.97
N GLY A 94 -34.66 -9.18 -14.71
CA GLY A 94 -35.18 -10.15 -15.68
C GLY A 94 -36.55 -9.79 -16.30
N ARG A 95 -36.95 -8.51 -16.32
CA ARG A 95 -38.18 -7.93 -16.86
C ARG A 95 -37.97 -6.73 -17.80
N THR A 96 -36.84 -6.00 -17.78
CA THR A 96 -36.63 -4.82 -18.67
C THR A 96 -35.15 -4.49 -18.94
N ILE A 97 -34.76 -4.33 -20.21
CA ILE A 97 -33.35 -4.11 -20.65
C ILE A 97 -32.86 -2.67 -20.45
N GLU A 98 -33.75 -1.66 -20.52
CA GLU A 98 -33.36 -0.23 -20.41
C GLU A 98 -32.92 0.16 -19.00
N GLU A 99 -33.62 -0.33 -17.96
CA GLU A 99 -33.29 -0.05 -16.55
C GLU A 99 -31.92 -0.63 -16.17
N VAL A 100 -31.57 -1.78 -16.76
CA VAL A 100 -30.26 -2.42 -16.59
C VAL A 100 -29.16 -1.58 -17.21
N GLN A 101 -29.34 -1.08 -18.44
CA GLN A 101 -28.30 -0.28 -19.11
C GLN A 101 -28.01 1.01 -18.33
N GLN A 102 -29.05 1.67 -17.82
CA GLN A 102 -28.88 2.93 -17.10
C GLN A 102 -28.20 2.70 -15.73
N ALA A 103 -28.60 1.66 -14.99
CA ALA A 103 -27.96 1.32 -13.72
C ALA A 103 -26.50 0.85 -13.87
N VAL A 104 -26.17 0.14 -14.96
CA VAL A 104 -24.79 -0.25 -15.28
C VAL A 104 -23.96 0.96 -15.66
N ALA A 105 -24.50 1.90 -16.42
CA ALA A 105 -23.79 3.12 -16.82
C ALA A 105 -23.46 4.00 -15.60
N ASP A 106 -24.44 4.26 -14.73
CA ASP A 106 -24.23 5.05 -13.52
C ASP A 106 -23.23 4.36 -12.57
N GLY A 107 -23.38 3.05 -12.36
CA GLY A 107 -22.45 2.28 -11.52
C GLY A 107 -21.03 2.21 -12.08
N ALA A 108 -20.85 2.19 -13.41
CA ALA A 108 -19.54 2.16 -14.04
C ALA A 108 -18.80 3.51 -13.91
N VAL A 109 -19.52 4.63 -14.04
CA VAL A 109 -18.94 5.98 -13.88
C VAL A 109 -18.46 6.19 -12.43
N ASP A 110 -19.26 5.81 -11.44
CA ASP A 110 -18.90 5.92 -10.02
C ASP A 110 -17.64 5.11 -9.67
N VAL A 111 -17.49 3.91 -10.25
CA VAL A 111 -16.30 3.06 -10.06
C VAL A 111 -15.06 3.73 -10.66
N MET A 112 -15.18 4.34 -11.84
CA MET A 112 -14.06 5.03 -12.48
C MET A 112 -13.62 6.24 -11.65
N ASP A 113 -14.55 7.04 -11.14
CA ASP A 113 -14.24 8.21 -10.32
C ASP A 113 -13.55 7.82 -9.00
N ALA A 114 -14.07 6.80 -8.30
CA ALA A 114 -13.45 6.30 -7.07
C ALA A 114 -12.06 5.70 -7.31
N ALA A 115 -11.92 4.90 -8.37
CA ALA A 115 -10.63 4.31 -8.74
C ALA A 115 -9.61 5.37 -9.16
N GLN A 116 -10.03 6.41 -9.86
CA GLN A 116 -9.15 7.50 -10.30
C GLN A 116 -8.70 8.38 -9.13
N GLY A 117 -9.60 8.68 -8.18
CA GLY A 117 -9.25 9.37 -6.94
C GLY A 117 -8.20 8.61 -6.13
N PHE A 118 -8.40 7.31 -5.93
CA PHE A 118 -7.45 6.45 -5.24
C PHE A 118 -6.11 6.34 -5.99
N ALA A 119 -6.13 6.14 -7.31
CA ALA A 119 -4.91 5.99 -8.09
C ALA A 119 -4.00 7.22 -8.00
N ASN A 120 -4.58 8.43 -8.00
CA ASN A 120 -3.81 9.67 -7.85
C ASN A 120 -3.15 9.76 -6.46
N ASP A 121 -3.91 9.47 -5.40
CA ASP A 121 -3.43 9.51 -4.01
C ASP A 121 -2.34 8.44 -3.75
N ALA A 122 -2.52 7.23 -4.27
CA ALA A 122 -1.54 6.16 -4.18
C ALA A 122 -0.24 6.47 -4.94
N VAL A 123 -0.32 7.14 -6.10
CA VAL A 123 0.86 7.57 -6.86
C VAL A 123 1.64 8.64 -6.10
N GLU A 124 0.96 9.62 -5.50
CA GLU A 124 1.59 10.66 -4.70
C GLU A 124 2.33 10.07 -3.49
N LYS A 125 1.62 9.26 -2.69
CA LYS A 125 2.21 8.54 -1.54
C LYS A 125 3.36 7.63 -1.95
N GLY A 126 3.22 6.91 -3.07
CA GLY A 126 4.26 6.03 -3.59
C GLY A 126 5.54 6.78 -3.97
N GLN A 127 5.42 7.96 -4.58
CA GLN A 127 6.57 8.81 -4.91
C GLN A 127 7.28 9.32 -3.65
N GLU A 128 6.52 9.73 -2.63
CA GLU A 128 7.07 10.16 -1.35
C GLU A 128 7.85 9.03 -0.67
N LEU A 129 7.26 7.83 -0.59
CA LEU A 129 7.88 6.67 0.04
C LEU A 129 9.16 6.21 -0.68
N VAL A 130 9.17 6.24 -2.02
CA VAL A 130 10.38 5.95 -2.80
C VAL A 130 11.48 6.97 -2.53
N GLY A 131 11.13 8.24 -2.34
CA GLY A 131 12.06 9.28 -1.90
C GLY A 131 12.67 8.98 -0.53
N GLN A 132 11.82 8.71 0.46
CA GLN A 132 12.26 8.37 1.82
C GLN A 132 13.14 7.11 1.86
N ALA A 133 12.78 6.07 1.10
CA ALA A 133 13.57 4.84 1.00
C ALA A 133 14.94 5.07 0.34
N ARG A 134 15.00 5.92 -0.68
CA ARG A 134 16.25 6.30 -1.36
C ARG A 134 17.20 7.06 -0.42
N ASP A 135 16.65 7.96 0.40
CA ASP A 135 17.43 8.71 1.38
C ASP A 135 17.96 7.80 2.50
N LEU A 136 17.15 6.83 2.94
CA LEU A 136 17.58 5.77 3.87
C LEU A 136 18.73 4.93 3.31
N ALA A 137 18.60 4.44 2.06
CA ALA A 137 19.63 3.65 1.40
C ALA A 137 20.94 4.44 1.23
N GLY A 138 20.84 5.72 0.84
CA GLY A 138 22.00 6.62 0.73
C GLY A 138 22.66 6.94 2.07
N GLY A 139 21.89 6.92 3.16
CA GLY A 139 22.42 7.00 4.52
C GLY A 139 23.14 5.70 4.93
N LEU A 140 22.54 4.54 4.67
CA LEU A 140 23.07 3.22 5.03
C LEU A 140 24.38 2.89 4.31
N GLY A 141 24.49 3.21 3.02
CA GLY A 141 25.73 3.06 2.27
C GLY A 141 26.89 3.94 2.74
N ARG A 142 26.65 4.94 3.60
CA ARG A 142 27.70 5.81 4.17
C ARG A 142 28.29 5.32 5.50
N LEU A 143 27.69 4.28 6.11
CA LEU A 143 28.13 3.72 7.40
C LEU A 143 28.88 2.38 7.27
N LEU A 144 28.88 1.77 6.09
CA LEU A 144 29.70 0.61 5.71
C LEU A 144 30.95 1.08 4.96
#